data_AF-A0AAJ7T9U7-F1
#
_entry.id   AF-A0AAJ7T9U7-F1
#
_cell.length_a   1.000
_cell.length_b   1.000
_cell.length_c   1.000
_cell.angle_alpha   90.00
_cell.angle_beta   90.00
_cell.angle_gamma   90.00
#
_symmetry.space_group_name_H-M   'P 1'
#
loop_
_entity.id
_entity.type
_entity.pdbx_description
1 polymer ?
#
loop_
_entity_poly.entity_id
_entity_poly.type
_entity_poly.pdbx_seq_one_letter_code
_entity_poly.pdbx_strand_id
1 'polypeptide(L)'
;MEGKKAVIRDSLARLKKLPRYDNTTVLLLVRLRDLSGDMDLTVEERIALSQVFYEEGGAELLMKILESVCPGGSDIRDDNARVVEFSARVLSNYTGLVPDLDHKLSELGAIKLMVNLLRSLVEKNQLMERRSIVPRAVGVLGNVSGYQDLKSCFRQEQATAMLVSVAKAPIKTSRISCIETLARIVSEEDTDLLNSNADAVSGLIDAVNKPTYKIWTPIEDACIYKNVNKNKTKHPIVFSKH
;
A
#
# COMPACT_ATOMS: atom_id res chain seq x y z
N MET A 1 8.30 15.63 18.24
CA MET A 1 8.60 15.43 16.80
C MET A 1 10.08 15.20 16.48
N GLU A 2 11.03 16.01 16.96
CA GLU A 2 12.45 15.82 16.60
C GLU A 2 13.03 14.44 16.92
N GLY A 3 12.63 13.82 18.03
CA GLY A 3 13.00 12.44 18.34
C GLY A 3 12.56 11.43 17.26
N LYS A 4 11.32 11.55 16.74
CA LYS A 4 10.81 10.64 15.69
C LYS A 4 11.57 10.83 14.37
N LYS A 5 11.88 12.07 13.99
CA LYS A 5 12.72 12.38 12.83
C LYS A 5 14.13 11.79 12.97
N ALA A 6 14.75 11.92 14.16
CA ALA A 6 16.07 11.35 14.43
C ALA A 6 16.09 9.81 14.26
N VAL A 7 15.03 9.11 14.65
CA VAL A 7 14.94 7.65 14.45
C VAL A 7 14.87 7.28 12.96
N ILE A 8 14.21 8.08 12.12
CA ILE A 8 14.23 7.87 10.66
C ILE A 8 15.66 7.97 10.14
N ARG A 9 16.37 9.05 10.49
CA ARG A 9 17.77 9.27 10.08
C ARG A 9 18.69 8.14 10.51
N ASP A 10 18.63 7.74 11.79
CA ASP A 10 19.44 6.63 12.31
C ASP A 10 19.12 5.32 11.59
N SER A 11 17.84 5.00 11.42
CA SER A 11 17.42 3.75 10.79
C SER A 11 17.88 3.67 9.33
N LEU A 12 17.73 4.75 8.56
CA LEU A 12 18.21 4.83 7.17
C LEU A 12 19.74 4.79 7.09
N ALA A 13 20.45 5.52 7.97
CA ALA A 13 21.91 5.50 8.01
C ALA A 13 22.46 4.09 8.33
N ARG A 14 21.79 3.35 9.21
CA ARG A 14 22.15 1.96 9.53
C ARG A 14 21.85 1.02 8.37
N LEU A 15 20.69 1.16 7.71
CA LEU A 15 20.34 0.40 6.52
C LEU A 15 21.37 0.58 5.40
N LYS A 16 21.82 1.82 5.14
CA LYS A 16 22.86 2.13 4.14
C LYS A 16 24.20 1.44 4.40
N LYS A 17 24.51 1.10 5.66
CA LYS A 17 25.77 0.46 6.07
C LYS A 17 25.70 -1.06 6.09
N LEU A 18 24.53 -1.67 5.87
CA LEU A 18 24.42 -3.12 5.86
C LEU A 18 25.17 -3.69 4.66
N PRO A 19 26.00 -4.75 4.84
CA PRO A 19 26.73 -5.38 3.75
C PRO A 19 25.81 -6.18 2.81
N ARG A 20 24.65 -6.61 3.31
CA ARG A 20 23.60 -7.32 2.57
C ARG A 20 22.25 -7.07 3.24
N TYR A 21 21.18 -7.32 2.51
CA TYR A 21 19.82 -7.27 3.04
C TYR A 21 19.30 -8.68 3.30
N ASP A 22 18.97 -8.96 4.56
CA ASP A 22 18.49 -10.26 5.03
C ASP A 22 17.49 -10.06 6.19
N ASN A 23 17.15 -11.12 6.91
CA ASN A 23 16.19 -11.04 8.02
C ASN A 23 16.60 -10.04 9.13
N THR A 24 17.88 -9.68 9.26
CA THR A 24 18.30 -8.63 10.21
C THR A 24 17.87 -7.23 9.76
N THR A 25 17.73 -7.01 8.44
CA THR A 25 17.20 -5.78 7.84
C THR A 25 15.77 -5.49 8.29
N VAL A 26 14.97 -6.54 8.51
CA VAL A 26 13.56 -6.44 8.93
C VAL A 26 13.42 -5.64 10.22
N LEU A 27 14.35 -5.75 11.17
CA LEU A 27 14.29 -5.00 12.44
C LEU A 27 14.34 -3.48 12.22
N LEU A 28 15.15 -3.02 11.26
CA LEU A 28 15.25 -1.60 10.92
C LEU A 28 14.01 -1.14 10.13
N LEU A 29 13.51 -1.98 9.22
CA LEU A 29 12.28 -1.68 8.47
C LEU A 29 11.04 -1.63 9.37
N VAL A 30 10.95 -2.51 10.38
CA VAL A 30 9.88 -2.49 11.37
C VAL A 30 9.88 -1.17 12.13
N ARG A 31 11.04 -0.66 12.55
CA ARG A 31 11.15 0.64 13.23
C ARG A 31 10.62 1.79 12.37
N LEU A 32 10.98 1.83 11.09
CA LEU A 32 10.48 2.84 10.15
C LEU A 32 8.96 2.70 9.93
N ARG A 33 8.46 1.46 9.84
CA ARG A 33 7.03 1.18 9.71
C ARG A 33 6.24 1.62 10.93
N ASP A 34 6.74 1.37 12.13
CA ASP A 34 6.03 1.66 13.37
C ASP A 34 5.95 3.18 13.61
N LEU A 35 6.98 3.93 13.23
CA LEU A 35 6.95 5.40 13.29
C LEU A 35 5.87 6.01 12.40
N SER A 36 5.76 5.56 11.16
CA SER A 36 4.75 6.07 10.21
C SER A 36 3.35 5.51 10.48
N GLY A 37 3.26 4.34 11.11
CA GLY A 37 2.01 3.70 11.49
C GLY A 37 1.45 4.14 12.85
N ASP A 38 2.15 5.02 13.57
CA ASP A 38 1.71 5.55 14.86
C ASP A 38 0.39 6.32 14.69
N MET A 39 -0.65 5.84 15.38
CA MET A 39 -2.02 6.34 15.26
C MET A 39 -2.20 7.72 15.90
N ASP A 40 -1.28 8.10 16.79
CA ASP A 40 -1.35 9.38 17.51
C ASP A 40 -0.73 10.54 16.72
N LEU A 41 -0.17 10.28 15.52
CA LEU A 41 0.38 11.32 14.66
C LEU A 41 -0.69 12.14 13.95
N THR A 42 -0.55 13.47 14.01
CA THR A 42 -1.35 14.38 13.17
C THR A 42 -0.95 14.26 11.70
N VAL A 43 -1.77 14.81 10.80
CA VAL A 43 -1.47 14.82 9.36
C VAL A 43 -0.17 15.58 9.08
N GLU A 44 0.02 16.73 9.72
CA GLU A 44 1.22 17.56 9.59
C GLU A 44 2.47 16.82 10.08
N GLU A 45 2.34 16.06 11.16
CA GLU A 45 3.43 15.24 11.66
C GLU A 45 3.79 14.12 10.68
N ARG A 46 2.80 13.45 10.07
CA ARG A 46 3.04 12.43 9.04
C ARG A 46 3.70 13.01 7.79
N ILE A 47 3.27 14.18 7.34
CA ILE A 47 3.90 14.91 6.23
C ILE A 47 5.35 15.23 6.59
N ALA A 48 5.61 15.78 7.79
CA ALA A 48 6.96 16.09 8.23
C ALA A 48 7.88 14.86 8.33
N LEU A 49 7.36 13.71 8.75
CA LEU A 49 8.14 12.46 8.76
C LEU A 49 8.40 11.93 7.34
N SER A 50 7.43 12.08 6.43
CA SER A 50 7.58 11.70 5.02
C SER A 50 8.57 12.60 4.28
N GLN A 51 8.58 13.88 4.60
CA GLN A 51 9.55 14.85 4.11
C GLN A 51 10.97 14.46 4.55
N VAL A 52 11.17 14.14 5.84
CA VAL A 52 12.49 13.69 6.33
C VAL A 52 12.89 12.36 5.69
N PHE A 53 11.95 11.42 5.53
CA PHE A 53 12.22 10.16 4.84
C PHE A 53 12.71 10.38 3.39
N TYR A 54 12.08 11.31 2.68
CA TYR A 54 12.48 11.72 1.34
C TYR A 54 13.85 12.38 1.31
N GLU A 55 14.08 13.40 2.13
CA GLU A 55 15.35 14.15 2.20
C GLU A 55 16.55 13.25 2.52
N GLU A 56 16.34 12.20 3.30
CA GLU A 56 17.39 11.24 3.68
C GLU A 56 17.60 10.13 2.63
N GLY A 57 16.94 10.21 1.47
CA GLY A 57 17.04 9.23 0.38
C GLY A 57 16.39 7.89 0.71
N GLY A 58 15.29 7.91 1.47
CA GLY A 58 14.59 6.71 1.91
C GLY A 58 13.97 5.92 0.75
N ALA A 59 13.44 6.61 -0.27
CA ALA A 59 12.86 6.00 -1.46
C ALA A 59 13.90 5.19 -2.24
N GLU A 60 15.04 5.82 -2.56
CA GLU A 60 16.16 5.21 -3.27
C GLU A 60 16.68 3.99 -2.51
N LEU A 61 16.79 4.10 -1.19
CA LEU A 61 17.27 3.00 -0.36
C LEU A 61 16.31 1.81 -0.36
N LEU A 62 15.01 2.04 -0.18
CA LEU A 62 14.02 0.96 -0.19
C LEU A 62 13.86 0.33 -1.57
N MET A 63 13.90 1.13 -2.64
CA MET A 63 13.91 0.60 -4.01
C MET A 63 15.16 -0.26 -4.26
N LYS A 64 16.34 0.18 -3.80
CA LYS A 64 17.57 -0.62 -3.87
C LYS A 64 17.47 -1.91 -3.06
N ILE A 65 16.86 -1.88 -1.87
CA ILE A 65 16.66 -3.08 -1.05
C ILE A 65 15.77 -4.07 -1.79
N LEU A 66 14.59 -3.61 -2.26
CA LEU A 66 13.64 -4.43 -3.01
C LEU A 66 14.30 -5.08 -4.22
N GLU A 67 15.06 -4.30 -4.98
CA GLU A 67 15.68 -4.81 -6.20
C GLU A 67 16.87 -5.73 -5.95
N SER A 68 17.51 -5.60 -4.78
CA SER A 68 18.52 -6.56 -4.34
C SER A 68 17.94 -7.90 -3.89
N VAL A 69 16.74 -7.93 -3.30
CA VAL A 69 16.15 -9.14 -2.70
C VAL A 69 15.06 -9.79 -3.56
N CYS A 70 14.49 -9.04 -4.50
CA CYS A 70 13.48 -9.48 -5.46
C CYS A 70 13.69 -8.75 -6.80
N PRO A 71 14.75 -9.09 -7.56
CA PRO A 71 15.09 -8.39 -8.79
C PRO A 71 13.92 -8.36 -9.79
N GLY A 72 13.57 -7.16 -10.24
CA GLY A 72 12.49 -6.90 -11.19
C GLY A 72 11.10 -7.28 -10.68
N GLY A 73 10.93 -7.62 -9.40
CA GLY A 73 9.67 -8.09 -8.82
C GLY A 73 9.30 -9.53 -9.17
N SER A 74 10.22 -10.36 -9.68
CA SER A 74 9.85 -11.63 -10.33
C SER A 74 10.06 -12.91 -9.50
N ASP A 75 10.84 -12.86 -8.41
CA ASP A 75 11.15 -14.07 -7.62
C ASP A 75 11.34 -13.80 -6.13
N ILE A 76 10.24 -13.90 -5.38
CA ILE A 76 10.26 -13.74 -3.92
C ILE A 76 10.67 -15.07 -3.27
N ARG A 77 11.98 -15.24 -3.06
CA ARG A 77 12.51 -16.32 -2.24
C ARG A 77 12.00 -16.23 -0.80
N ASP A 78 11.80 -17.36 -0.13
CA ASP A 78 11.23 -17.41 1.22
C ASP A 78 12.04 -16.64 2.25
N ASP A 79 13.37 -16.71 2.16
CA ASP A 79 14.30 -15.99 3.03
C ASP A 79 14.21 -14.46 2.86
N ASN A 80 13.75 -13.99 1.70
CA ASN A 80 13.59 -12.59 1.36
C ASN A 80 12.17 -12.05 1.54
N ALA A 81 11.16 -12.92 1.70
CA ALA A 81 9.75 -12.52 1.71
C ALA A 81 9.43 -11.44 2.76
N ARG A 82 10.03 -11.53 3.96
CA ARG A 82 9.84 -10.52 5.01
C ARG A 82 10.51 -9.20 4.66
N VAL A 83 11.68 -9.22 4.03
CA VAL A 83 12.36 -7.99 3.59
C VAL A 83 11.54 -7.28 2.52
N VAL A 84 10.98 -8.04 1.56
CA VAL A 84 10.07 -7.52 0.53
C VAL A 84 8.82 -6.91 1.17
N GLU A 85 8.14 -7.67 2.03
CA GLU A 85 6.93 -7.20 2.72
C GLU A 85 7.16 -5.88 3.44
N PHE A 86 8.19 -5.83 4.29
CA PHE A 86 8.44 -4.67 5.13
C PHE A 86 8.97 -3.47 4.33
N SER A 87 9.75 -3.69 3.28
CA SER A 87 10.18 -2.60 2.39
C SER A 87 9.00 -1.99 1.65
N ALA A 88 8.13 -2.81 1.05
CA ALA A 88 6.92 -2.34 0.40
C ALA A 88 5.96 -1.66 1.39
N ARG A 89 5.87 -2.15 2.62
CA ARG A 89 5.06 -1.54 3.69
C ARG A 89 5.58 -0.19 4.11
N VAL A 90 6.90 -0.02 4.29
CA VAL A 90 7.48 1.28 4.63
C VAL A 90 7.24 2.26 3.49
N LEU A 91 7.47 1.87 2.22
CA LEU A 91 7.14 2.72 1.08
C LEU A 91 5.67 3.14 1.09
N SER A 92 4.75 2.19 1.24
CA SER A 92 3.31 2.49 1.28
C SER A 92 2.91 3.42 2.42
N ASN A 93 3.63 3.42 3.54
CA ASN A 93 3.31 4.27 4.69
C ASN A 93 3.79 5.72 4.53
N TYR A 94 4.88 5.95 3.80
CA TYR A 94 5.49 7.27 3.64
C TYR A 94 5.06 7.97 2.34
N THR A 95 4.41 7.26 1.43
CA THR A 95 3.90 7.78 0.15
C THR A 95 2.48 8.34 0.25
N GLY A 96 2.08 9.17 -0.72
CA GLY A 96 0.76 9.77 -0.79
C GLY A 96 0.59 11.04 0.05
N LEU A 97 1.67 11.54 0.65
CA LEU A 97 1.68 12.72 1.52
C LEU A 97 2.61 13.84 1.02
N VAL A 98 3.67 13.48 0.30
CA VAL A 98 4.69 14.40 -0.22
C VAL A 98 4.82 14.15 -1.72
N PRO A 99 4.37 15.08 -2.59
CA PRO A 99 4.39 14.88 -4.03
C PRO A 99 5.78 14.54 -4.59
N ASP A 100 6.82 15.24 -4.15
CA ASP A 100 8.18 15.01 -4.62
C ASP A 100 8.66 13.57 -4.37
N LEU A 101 8.29 12.99 -3.22
CA LEU A 101 8.59 11.60 -2.87
C LEU A 101 7.89 10.62 -3.81
N ASP A 102 6.62 10.87 -4.12
CA ASP A 102 5.81 10.00 -4.97
C ASP A 102 6.29 10.02 -6.43
N HIS A 103 6.62 11.21 -6.95
CA HIS A 103 7.25 11.35 -8.28
C HIS A 103 8.62 10.68 -8.29
N LYS A 104 9.42 10.87 -7.23
CA LYS A 104 10.73 10.23 -7.13
C LYS A 104 10.63 8.72 -7.17
N LEU A 105 9.64 8.12 -6.50
CA LEU A 105 9.41 6.69 -6.56
C LEU A 105 9.00 6.21 -7.96
N SER A 106 8.18 6.99 -8.66
CA SER A 106 7.84 6.70 -10.05
C SER A 106 9.09 6.68 -10.94
N GLU A 107 9.96 7.70 -10.82
CA GLU A 107 11.25 7.77 -11.55
C GLU A 107 12.15 6.57 -11.26
N LEU A 108 12.15 6.09 -10.01
CA LEU A 108 12.91 4.90 -9.58
C LEU A 108 12.30 3.58 -10.07
N GLY A 109 11.18 3.62 -10.80
CA GLY A 109 10.52 2.43 -11.35
C GLY A 109 9.63 1.69 -10.36
N ALA A 110 9.15 2.36 -9.30
CA ALA A 110 8.29 1.71 -8.29
C ALA A 110 7.01 1.13 -8.89
N ILE A 111 6.37 1.83 -9.85
CA ILE A 111 5.15 1.33 -10.51
C ILE A 111 5.43 -0.01 -11.19
N LYS A 112 6.48 -0.06 -12.02
CA LYS A 112 6.92 -1.28 -12.71
C LYS A 112 7.24 -2.41 -11.73
N LEU A 113 8.04 -2.12 -10.70
CA LEU A 113 8.44 -3.13 -9.71
C LEU A 113 7.24 -3.71 -8.97
N MET A 114 6.31 -2.86 -8.51
CA MET A 114 5.10 -3.32 -7.80
C MET A 114 4.15 -4.10 -8.70
N VAL A 115 3.98 -3.69 -9.96
CA VAL A 115 3.16 -4.43 -10.92
C VAL A 115 3.77 -5.80 -11.22
N ASN A 116 5.09 -5.89 -11.45
CA ASN A 116 5.77 -7.15 -11.67
C ASN A 116 5.72 -8.06 -10.44
N LEU A 117 5.84 -7.49 -9.25
CA LEU A 117 5.66 -8.22 -7.98
C LEU A 117 4.30 -8.89 -7.91
N LEU A 118 3.23 -8.14 -8.20
CA LEU A 118 1.88 -8.69 -8.23
C LEU A 118 1.73 -9.73 -9.34
N ARG A 119 2.28 -9.47 -10.53
CA ARG A 119 2.26 -10.38 -11.68
C ARG A 119 2.90 -11.73 -11.35
N SER A 120 4.10 -11.73 -10.78
CA SER A 120 4.78 -12.95 -10.34
C SER A 120 3.93 -13.72 -9.33
N LEU A 121 3.27 -13.05 -8.38
CA LEU A 121 2.42 -13.72 -7.40
C LEU A 121 1.18 -14.34 -8.02
N VAL A 122 0.61 -13.72 -9.06
CA VAL A 122 -0.53 -14.28 -9.79
C VAL A 122 -0.11 -15.47 -10.63
N GLU A 123 0.95 -15.34 -11.43
CA GLU A 123 1.44 -16.39 -12.33
C GLU A 123 1.88 -17.64 -11.57
N LYS A 124 2.49 -17.48 -10.38
CA LYS A 124 2.88 -18.59 -9.50
C LYS A 124 1.76 -19.08 -8.58
N ASN A 125 0.57 -18.49 -8.65
CA ASN A 125 -0.57 -18.78 -7.77
C ASN A 125 -0.26 -18.61 -6.25
N GLN A 126 0.57 -17.63 -5.90
CA GLN A 126 1.08 -17.39 -4.55
C GLN A 126 0.42 -16.21 -3.83
N LEU A 127 -0.63 -15.60 -4.40
CA LEU A 127 -1.33 -14.46 -3.79
C LEU A 127 -1.76 -14.75 -2.34
N MET A 128 -2.26 -15.95 -2.05
CA MET A 128 -2.71 -16.33 -0.71
C MET A 128 -1.56 -16.65 0.25
N GLU A 129 -0.52 -17.31 -0.26
CA GLU A 129 0.70 -17.63 0.51
C GLU A 129 1.45 -16.37 0.91
N ARG A 130 1.46 -15.36 0.02
CA ARG A 130 2.13 -14.07 0.19
C ARG A 130 1.14 -12.94 0.45
N ARG A 131 0.00 -13.23 1.07
CA ARG A 131 -1.10 -12.28 1.33
C ARG A 131 -0.70 -11.02 2.10
N SER A 132 0.44 -11.04 2.81
CA SER A 132 0.97 -9.87 3.51
C SER A 132 1.66 -8.86 2.58
N ILE A 133 2.19 -9.31 1.44
CA ILE A 133 2.90 -8.49 0.45
C ILE A 133 1.93 -7.76 -0.47
N VAL A 134 0.89 -8.46 -0.93
CA VAL A 134 -0.13 -7.96 -1.88
C VAL A 134 -0.69 -6.58 -1.48
N PRO A 135 -1.24 -6.37 -0.28
CA PRO A 135 -1.81 -5.06 0.08
C PRO A 135 -0.76 -3.95 0.16
N ARG A 136 0.53 -4.27 0.35
CA ARG A 136 1.61 -3.28 0.44
C ARG A 136 2.02 -2.81 -0.95
N ALA A 137 2.16 -3.73 -1.89
CA ALA A 137 2.41 -3.41 -3.28
C ALA A 137 1.27 -2.58 -3.88
N VAL A 138 0.02 -3.00 -3.63
CA VAL A 138 -1.17 -2.23 -4.04
C VAL A 138 -1.24 -0.88 -3.34
N GLY A 139 -0.83 -0.78 -2.06
CA GLY A 139 -0.78 0.49 -1.34
C GLY A 139 0.17 1.51 -1.97
N VAL A 140 1.37 1.09 -2.36
CA VAL A 140 2.31 1.96 -3.10
C VAL A 140 1.71 2.44 -4.41
N LEU A 141 1.11 1.52 -5.20
CA LEU A 141 0.43 1.86 -6.44
C LEU A 141 -0.75 2.83 -6.21
N GLY A 142 -1.53 2.60 -5.16
CA GLY A 142 -2.66 3.45 -4.78
C GLY A 142 -2.24 4.87 -4.43
N ASN A 143 -1.12 5.03 -3.72
CA ASN A 143 -0.62 6.35 -3.34
C ASN A 143 -0.11 7.14 -4.56
N VAL A 144 0.69 6.52 -5.44
CA VAL A 144 1.22 7.21 -6.63
C VAL A 144 0.17 7.38 -7.74
N SER A 145 -0.95 6.66 -7.68
CA SER A 145 -2.06 6.82 -8.64
C SER A 145 -2.84 8.14 -8.51
N GLY A 146 -2.60 8.92 -7.45
CA GLY A 146 -3.22 10.23 -7.26
C GLY A 146 -2.80 11.29 -8.28
N TYR A 147 -1.67 11.08 -8.97
CA TYR A 147 -1.05 12.07 -9.86
C TYR A 147 -1.39 11.79 -11.34
N GLN A 148 -1.98 12.77 -12.02
CA GLN A 148 -2.51 12.58 -13.38
C GLN A 148 -1.42 12.34 -14.43
N ASP A 149 -0.28 13.00 -14.27
CA ASP A 149 0.90 12.87 -15.14
C ASP A 149 1.52 11.47 -15.06
N LEU A 150 1.41 10.79 -13.93
CA LEU A 150 1.91 9.42 -13.73
C LEU A 150 1.02 8.34 -14.36
N LYS A 151 -0.20 8.65 -14.81
CA LYS A 151 -1.12 7.67 -15.42
C LYS A 151 -0.52 6.96 -16.64
N SER A 152 0.32 7.65 -17.40
CA SER A 152 1.02 7.05 -18.54
C SER A 152 1.91 5.87 -18.13
N CYS A 153 2.59 5.97 -16.98
CA CYS A 153 3.41 4.89 -16.42
C CYS A 153 2.56 3.67 -16.05
N PHE A 154 1.38 3.86 -15.44
CA PHE A 154 0.47 2.75 -15.13
C PHE A 154 0.00 2.00 -16.39
N ARG A 155 -0.28 2.73 -17.47
CA ARG A 155 -0.67 2.13 -18.76
C ARG A 155 0.48 1.36 -19.39
N GLN A 156 1.68 1.94 -19.43
CA GLN A 156 2.87 1.29 -19.96
C GLN A 156 3.16 -0.05 -19.27
N GLU A 157 2.97 -0.11 -17.95
CA GLU A 157 3.21 -1.32 -17.15
C GLU A 157 2.00 -2.28 -17.10
N GLN A 158 0.90 -1.97 -17.81
CA GLN A 158 -0.34 -2.76 -17.83
C GLN A 158 -0.95 -2.96 -16.43
N ALA A 159 -0.86 -1.95 -15.57
CA ALA A 159 -1.28 -2.04 -14.18
C ALA A 159 -2.77 -2.35 -14.01
N THR A 160 -3.63 -1.88 -14.92
CA THR A 160 -5.09 -2.11 -14.86
C THR A 160 -5.43 -3.60 -14.87
N ALA A 161 -4.94 -4.35 -15.87
CA ALA A 161 -5.18 -5.80 -15.97
C ALA A 161 -4.64 -6.54 -14.74
N MET A 162 -3.53 -6.06 -14.20
CA MET A 162 -2.93 -6.66 -13.02
C MET A 162 -3.80 -6.48 -11.77
N LEU A 163 -4.23 -5.24 -11.49
CA LEU A 163 -5.07 -4.91 -10.34
C LEU A 163 -6.45 -5.58 -10.44
N VAL A 164 -7.02 -5.71 -11.64
CA VAL A 164 -8.24 -6.49 -11.91
C VAL A 164 -8.07 -7.95 -11.48
N SER A 165 -6.93 -8.57 -11.79
CA SER A 165 -6.64 -9.96 -11.41
C SER A 165 -6.45 -10.11 -9.90
N VAL A 166 -5.75 -9.17 -9.26
CA VAL A 166 -5.56 -9.17 -7.79
C VAL A 166 -6.89 -8.95 -7.06
N ALA A 167 -7.77 -8.08 -7.57
CA ALA A 167 -9.07 -7.81 -6.97
C ALA A 167 -9.99 -9.06 -6.90
N LYS A 168 -9.82 -10.01 -7.85
CA LYS A 168 -10.54 -11.30 -7.87
C LYS A 168 -10.09 -12.25 -6.74
N ALA A 169 -8.90 -12.06 -6.19
CA ALA A 169 -8.41 -12.91 -5.11
C ALA A 169 -9.24 -12.73 -3.83
N PRO A 170 -9.32 -13.76 -2.95
CA PRO A 170 -10.07 -13.68 -1.69
C PRO A 170 -9.32 -12.90 -0.58
N ILE A 171 -8.63 -11.81 -0.95
CA ILE A 171 -7.89 -10.93 -0.03
C ILE A 171 -8.66 -9.60 0.09
N LYS A 172 -9.56 -9.52 1.08
CA LYS A 172 -10.52 -8.41 1.23
C LYS A 172 -9.86 -7.02 1.26
N THR A 173 -8.79 -6.87 2.04
CA THR A 173 -8.07 -5.58 2.18
C THR A 173 -7.44 -5.14 0.87
N SER A 174 -6.84 -6.07 0.12
CA SER A 174 -6.26 -5.78 -1.19
C SER A 174 -7.31 -5.45 -2.24
N ARG A 175 -8.50 -6.07 -2.17
CA ARG A 175 -9.59 -5.80 -3.13
C ARG A 175 -10.02 -4.34 -3.12
N ILE A 176 -10.25 -3.76 -1.93
CA ILE A 176 -10.66 -2.36 -1.80
C ILE A 176 -9.56 -1.43 -2.34
N SER A 177 -8.31 -1.64 -1.93
CA SER A 177 -7.20 -0.82 -2.43
C SER A 177 -6.98 -0.95 -3.94
N CYS A 178 -7.19 -2.15 -4.52
CA CYS A 178 -7.15 -2.34 -5.97
C CYS A 178 -8.26 -1.52 -6.65
N ILE A 179 -9.47 -1.59 -6.11
CA ILE A 179 -10.63 -0.85 -6.60
C ILE A 179 -10.39 0.67 -6.57
N GLU A 180 -9.90 1.21 -5.46
CA GLU A 180 -9.58 2.63 -5.32
C GLU A 180 -8.48 3.07 -6.29
N THR A 181 -7.45 2.22 -6.47
CA THR A 181 -6.37 2.48 -7.42
C THR A 181 -6.90 2.47 -8.85
N LEU A 182 -7.71 1.48 -9.21
CA LEU A 182 -8.37 1.38 -10.51
C LEU A 182 -9.21 2.63 -10.80
N ALA A 183 -10.04 3.08 -9.86
CA ALA A 183 -10.86 4.28 -10.02
C ALA A 183 -10.04 5.54 -10.36
N ARG A 184 -8.75 5.58 -10.01
CA ARG A 184 -7.85 6.69 -10.32
C ARG A 184 -7.16 6.54 -11.68
N ILE A 185 -6.77 5.32 -12.07
CA ILE A 185 -5.90 5.09 -13.25
C ILE A 185 -6.63 4.67 -14.53
N VAL A 186 -7.83 4.12 -14.41
CA VAL A 186 -8.60 3.58 -15.54
C VAL A 186 -8.89 4.68 -16.56
N SER A 187 -8.79 4.32 -17.83
CA SER A 187 -9.15 5.15 -18.99
C SER A 187 -10.34 4.56 -19.74
N GLU A 188 -10.89 5.29 -20.72
CA GLU A 188 -12.01 4.80 -21.54
C GLU A 188 -11.67 3.48 -22.28
N GLU A 189 -10.41 3.30 -22.66
CA GLU A 189 -9.89 2.08 -23.32
C GLU A 189 -9.91 0.84 -22.40
N ASP A 190 -9.97 1.04 -21.09
CA ASP A 190 -10.01 -0.04 -20.09
C ASP A 190 -11.45 -0.52 -19.79
N THR A 191 -12.46 0.09 -20.42
CA THR A 191 -13.88 -0.17 -20.11
C THR A 191 -14.28 -1.64 -20.34
N ASP A 192 -13.81 -2.24 -21.44
CA ASP A 192 -14.10 -3.65 -21.75
C ASP A 192 -13.45 -4.62 -20.75
N LEU A 193 -12.23 -4.29 -20.32
CA LEU A 193 -11.52 -5.05 -19.29
C LEU A 193 -12.27 -5.00 -17.95
N LEU A 194 -12.78 -3.83 -17.56
CA LEU A 194 -13.59 -3.69 -16.34
C LEU A 194 -14.94 -4.39 -16.45
N ASN A 195 -15.63 -4.27 -17.59
CA ASN A 195 -16.92 -4.91 -17.84
C ASN A 195 -16.82 -6.44 -17.84
N SER A 196 -15.69 -6.99 -18.30
CA SER A 196 -15.39 -8.43 -18.20
C SER A 196 -15.20 -8.92 -16.75
N ASN A 197 -15.13 -8.01 -15.79
CA ASN A 197 -14.98 -8.28 -14.37
C ASN A 197 -16.17 -7.71 -13.59
N ALA A 198 -17.34 -8.28 -13.82
CA ALA A 198 -18.59 -7.93 -13.14
C ALA A 198 -18.45 -7.88 -11.61
N ASP A 199 -17.58 -8.71 -11.02
CA ASP A 199 -17.29 -8.71 -9.58
C ASP A 199 -16.49 -7.48 -9.11
N ALA A 200 -15.58 -6.95 -9.95
CA ALA A 200 -14.85 -5.71 -9.64
C ALA A 200 -15.76 -4.48 -9.76
N VAL A 201 -16.62 -4.43 -10.78
CA VAL A 201 -17.64 -3.38 -10.93
C VAL A 201 -18.69 -3.48 -9.82
N SER A 202 -19.16 -4.69 -9.48
CA SER A 202 -20.04 -4.90 -8.33
C SER A 202 -19.36 -4.55 -7.02
N GLY A 203 -18.06 -4.82 -6.87
CA GLY A 203 -17.27 -4.41 -5.70
C GLY A 203 -17.11 -2.89 -5.58
N LEU A 204 -16.92 -2.19 -6.71
CA LEU A 204 -16.94 -0.73 -6.81
C LEU A 204 -18.31 -0.17 -6.39
N ILE A 205 -19.38 -0.72 -6.95
CA ILE A 205 -20.77 -0.35 -6.64
C ILE A 205 -21.08 -0.60 -5.16
N ASP A 206 -20.67 -1.75 -4.60
CA ASP A 206 -20.83 -2.09 -3.19
C ASP A 206 -20.04 -1.15 -2.27
N ALA A 207 -18.84 -0.72 -2.68
CA ALA A 207 -18.01 0.21 -1.93
C ALA A 207 -18.63 1.62 -1.91
N VAL A 208 -19.19 2.07 -3.05
CA VAL A 208 -19.89 3.37 -3.17
C VAL A 208 -21.23 3.36 -2.41
N ASN A 209 -21.98 2.26 -2.47
CA ASN A 209 -23.32 2.15 -1.87
C ASN A 209 -23.31 1.82 -0.37
N LYS A 210 -22.15 1.54 0.23
CA LYS A 210 -22.00 1.41 1.69
C LYS A 210 -21.32 2.68 2.21
N PRO A 211 -22.07 3.70 2.67
CA PRO A 211 -21.48 4.90 3.26
C PRO A 211 -20.77 4.48 4.55
N THR A 212 -19.46 4.25 4.46
CA THR A 212 -18.65 3.96 5.63
C THR A 212 -18.07 5.29 6.09
N TYR A 213 -18.74 5.93 7.04
CA TYR A 213 -18.17 6.93 7.96
C TYR A 213 -17.03 6.33 8.84
N LYS A 214 -16.51 5.17 8.49
CA LYS A 214 -15.34 4.57 9.09
C LYS A 214 -14.17 4.96 8.21
N ILE A 215 -13.37 5.91 8.70
CA ILE A 215 -11.96 5.99 8.35
C ILE A 215 -11.40 4.58 8.58
N TRP A 216 -11.29 3.80 7.51
CA TRP A 216 -10.73 2.47 7.54
C TRP A 216 -9.24 2.63 7.75
N THR A 217 -8.81 2.67 9.00
CA THR A 217 -7.39 2.52 9.31
C THR A 217 -6.99 1.07 9.03
N PRO A 218 -5.84 0.82 8.37
CA PRO A 218 -5.39 -0.50 7.94
C PRO A 218 -4.82 -1.32 9.11
N ILE A 219 -5.55 -1.38 10.22
CA ILE A 219 -5.18 -2.09 11.44
C ILE A 219 -6.15 -3.24 11.67
N GLU A 220 -5.64 -4.42 11.35
CA GLU A 220 -5.95 -5.73 11.95
C GLU A 220 -7.35 -6.33 11.71
N ASP A 221 -7.38 -7.65 11.55
CA ASP A 221 -8.55 -8.52 11.37
C ASP A 221 -9.54 -8.53 12.56
N ALA A 222 -9.66 -7.44 13.31
CA ALA A 222 -10.56 -7.27 14.44
C ALA A 222 -11.28 -5.92 14.38
N CYS A 223 -12.55 -5.95 13.98
CA CYS A 223 -13.44 -4.78 14.06
C CYS A 223 -13.83 -4.57 15.54
N ILE A 224 -13.03 -3.82 16.31
CA ILE A 224 -13.42 -3.43 17.67
C ILE A 224 -14.32 -2.19 17.60
N TYR A 225 -15.59 -2.37 17.91
CA TYR A 225 -16.55 -1.27 18.06
C TYR A 225 -16.21 -0.45 19.31
N LYS A 226 -15.62 0.73 19.14
CA LYS A 226 -15.66 1.76 20.20
C LYS A 226 -16.96 2.53 20.06
N ASN A 227 -17.91 2.19 20.93
CA ASN A 227 -19.21 2.82 21.01
C ASN A 227 -19.03 4.27 21.53
N VAL A 228 -18.86 5.24 20.63
CA VAL A 228 -18.86 6.67 20.95
C VAL A 228 -20.31 7.13 21.08
N ASN A 229 -20.97 6.65 22.13
CA ASN A 229 -22.16 7.26 22.71
C ASN A 229 -22.46 6.63 24.07
N LYS A 230 -21.59 6.92 25.05
CA LYS A 230 -22.03 6.91 26.45
C LYS A 230 -22.40 8.34 26.83
N ASN A 231 -23.54 8.79 26.31
CA ASN A 231 -24.44 9.61 27.10
C ASN A 231 -25.88 9.39 26.63
N LYS A 232 -26.54 8.55 27.43
CA LYS A 232 -27.98 8.56 27.77
C LYS A 232 -28.97 7.93 26.78
N THR A 233 -29.72 7.01 27.39
CA THR A 233 -31.09 6.55 27.12
C THR A 233 -31.34 5.60 25.95
N LYS A 234 -31.46 4.32 26.36
CA LYS A 234 -32.28 3.22 25.83
C LYS A 234 -33.40 3.69 24.89
N HIS A 235 -33.45 3.14 23.67
CA HIS A 235 -34.58 2.40 23.09
C HIS A 235 -34.11 1.75 21.78
N PRO A 236 -34.32 0.45 21.56
CA PRO A 236 -34.02 -0.18 20.27
C PRO A 236 -35.12 0.14 19.27
N ILE A 237 -34.79 0.83 18.18
CA ILE A 237 -35.70 0.95 17.04
C ILE A 237 -35.43 -0.22 16.10
N VAL A 238 -36.38 -1.15 16.08
CA VAL A 238 -36.51 -2.21 15.07
C VAL A 238 -37.18 -1.59 13.85
N PHE A 239 -36.55 -1.64 12.68
CA PHE A 239 -37.27 -1.42 11.42
C PHE A 239 -37.50 -2.77 10.75
N SER A 240 -38.75 -3.23 10.79
CA SER A 240 -39.27 -4.31 9.95
C SER A 240 -39.53 -3.78 8.54
N LYS A 241 -39.17 -4.61 7.54
CA LYS A 241 -39.46 -4.38 6.13
C LYS A 241 -40.95 -4.17 5.87
N HIS A 242 -41.30 -3.15 5.09
CA HIS A 242 -42.26 -3.19 4.01
C HIS A 242 -41.75 -2.32 2.87
#